data_AF-A0A3N4J3Q2-F1
#
_entry.id   AF-A0A3N4J3Q2-F1
#
_cell.length_a   1.000
_cell.length_b   1.000
_cell.length_c   1.000
_cell.angle_alpha   90.00
_cell.angle_beta   90.00
_cell.angle_gamma   90.00
#
_symmetry.space_group_name_H-M   'P 1'
#
loop_
_entity.id
_entity.type
_entity.pdbx_description
1 polymer ?
#
loop_
_entity_poly.entity_id
_entity_poly.type
_entity_poly.pdbx_seq_one_letter_code
_entity_poly.pdbx_strand_id
1 'polypeptide(L)' 'VFLTGEAGTGKSYALKSIIQCLRDKFGKQRVGVTAPTGVAAHNIGGKTLHAWAKI' A
#
# COMPACT_ATOMS: atom_id res chain seq x y z
N VAL A 1 -4.35 7.12 9.69
CA VAL A 1 -5.69 6.91 9.10
C VAL A 1 -5.89 5.42 8.91
N PHE A 2 -7.00 4.86 9.38
CA PHE A 2 -7.32 3.43 9.22
C PHE A 2 -8.52 3.28 8.29
N LEU A 3 -8.33 2.58 7.16
CA LEU A 3 -9.39 2.31 6.18
C LEU A 3 -9.89 0.88 6.36
N THR A 4 -11.11 0.74 6.88
CA THR A 4 -11.79 -0.55 7.08
C THR A 4 -13.15 -0.58 6.40
N GLY A 5 -13.72 -1.77 6.24
CA GLY A 5 -15.00 -2.01 5.58
C GLY A 5 -15.10 -3.45 5.09
N GLU A 6 -16.29 -3.88 4.69
CA GLU A 6 -16.56 -5.25 4.26
C GLU A 6 -15.81 -5.66 2.98
N ALA A 7 -15.65 -6.95 2.72
CA ALA A 7 -15.02 -7.43 1.49
C ALA A 7 -15.76 -6.87 0.25
N GLY A 8 -15.03 -6.50 -0.80
CA GLY A 8 -15.63 -5.99 -2.04
C GLY A 8 -15.94 -4.48 -2.07
N THR A 9 -15.79 -3.74 -0.97
CA THR A 9 -16.08 -2.28 -0.92
C THR A 9 -15.05 -1.37 -1.62
N GLY A 10 -14.16 -1.92 -2.45
CA GLY A 10 -13.20 -1.11 -3.20
C GLY A 10 -12.03 -0.52 -2.39
N LYS A 11 -11.81 -0.96 -1.14
CA LYS A 11 -10.69 -0.46 -0.30
C LYS A 11 -9.32 -0.49 -0.98
N SER A 12 -9.00 -1.58 -1.67
CA SER A 12 -7.73 -1.70 -2.40
C SER A 12 -7.61 -0.70 -3.54
N TYR A 13 -8.73 -0.32 -4.16
CA TYR A 13 -8.76 0.70 -5.21
C TYR A 13 -8.53 2.09 -4.61
N ALA A 14 -9.26 2.44 -3.55
CA ALA A 14 -9.04 3.70 -2.83
C ALA A 14 -7.61 3.82 -2.31
N LEU A 15 -7.04 2.74 -1.75
CA LEU A 15 -5.66 2.70 -1.29
C LEU A 15 -4.67 2.98 -2.43
N LYS A 16 -4.88 2.41 -3.62
CA LYS A 16 -4.04 2.68 -4.81
C LYS A 16 -4.07 4.15 -5.21
N SER A 17 -5.24 4.78 -5.20
CA SER A 17 -5.38 6.22 -5.50
C SER A 17 -4.65 7.09 -4.47
N ILE A 18 -4.73 6.73 -3.18
CA ILE A 18 -3.99 7.44 -2.12
C ILE A 18 -2.49 7.27 -2.32
N ILE A 19 -2.01 6.05 -2.60
CA ILE A 19 -0.60 5.78 -2.88
C ILE A 19 -0.11 6.62 -4.07
N GLN A 20 -0.89 6.71 -5.14
CA GLN A 20 -0.56 7.49 -6.33
C GLN A 20 -0.43 8.98 -5.98
N CYS A 21 -1.43 9.55 -5.30
CA CYS A 21 -1.40 10.94 -4.85
C CYS A 21 -0.19 11.25 -3.96
N LEU A 22 0.14 10.36 -3.02
CA LEU A 22 1.32 10.51 -2.17
C LEU A 22 2.63 10.42 -2.95
N ARG A 23 2.72 9.50 -3.92
CA ARG A 23 3.91 9.37 -4.79
C ARG A 23 4.09 10.58 -5.69
N ASP A 24 3.01 11.18 -6.18
CA ASP A 24 3.06 12.39 -7.00
C ASP A 24 3.50 13.60 -6.16
N LYS A 25 3.05 13.68 -4.90
CA LYS A 25 3.38 14.79 -4.01
C LYS A 25 4.79 14.72 -3.42
N PHE A 26 5.25 13.53 -3.04
CA PHE A 26 6.50 13.35 -2.28
C PHE A 26 7.59 12.59 -3.03
N GLY A 27 7.28 12.04 -4.21
CA GLY A 27 8.16 11.18 -4.98
C GLY A 27 8.09 9.71 -4.56
N LYS A 28 8.26 8.81 -5.54
CA LYS A 28 8.14 7.35 -5.35
C LYS A 28 9.04 6.77 -4.25
N GLN A 29 10.24 7.30 -4.07
CA GLN A 29 11.22 6.79 -3.10
C GLN A 29 10.89 7.17 -1.64
N ARG A 30 10.07 8.21 -1.44
CA ARG A 30 9.69 8.72 -0.12
C ARG A 30 8.44 8.05 0.44
N VAL A 31 7.76 7.23 -0.36
CA VAL A 31 6.51 6.55 0.00
C VAL A 31 6.73 5.04 0.06
N GLY A 32 6.86 4.50 1.26
CA GLY A 32 6.89 3.06 1.51
C GLY A 32 5.48 2.46 1.46
N VAL A 33 5.25 1.52 0.54
CA VAL A 33 4.00 0.77 0.44
C VAL A 33 4.26 -0.64 0.96
N THR A 34 3.63 -1.01 2.07
CA THR A 34 3.85 -2.29 2.73
C THR A 34 2.55 -3.03 3.03
N ALA A 35 2.64 -4.37 3.08
CA ALA A 35 1.55 -5.22 3.57
C ALA A 35 2.12 -6.41 4.40
N PRO A 36 1.28 -7.09 5.20
CA PRO A 36 1.73 -8.20 6.04
C PRO A 36 2.16 -9.45 5.24
N THR A 37 1.50 -9.73 4.12
CA THR A 37 1.74 -10.91 3.27
C THR A 37 2.17 -10.54 1.87
N GLY A 38 2.89 -11.45 1.20
CA GLY A 38 3.41 -11.23 -0.16
C GLY A 38 2.30 -10.97 -1.19
N VAL A 39 1.22 -11.75 -1.14
CA VAL A 39 0.08 -11.59 -2.07
C VAL A 39 -0.61 -10.23 -1.87
N ALA A 40 -0.81 -9.80 -0.63
CA ALA A 40 -1.39 -8.50 -0.35
C ALA A 40 -0.48 -7.35 -0.79
N ALA A 41 0.83 -7.47 -0.52
CA ALA A 41 1.83 -6.49 -0.94
C ALA A 41 1.88 -6.35 -2.47
N HIS A 42 1.84 -7.48 -3.18
CA HIS A 42 1.78 -7.50 -4.64
C HIS A 42 0.51 -6.81 -5.17
N ASN A 43 -0.66 -7.10 -4.58
CA ASN A 43 -1.93 -6.50 -5.00
C ASN A 43 -1.94 -4.96 -4.90
N ILE A 44 -1.21 -4.38 -3.93
CA ILE A 44 -1.09 -2.93 -3.74
C ILE A 44 0.16 -2.32 -4.37
N GLY A 45 0.98 -3.10 -5.09
CA GLY A 45 2.21 -2.61 -5.74
C GLY A 45 3.31 -2.19 -4.75
N GLY A 46 3.44 -2.93 -3.64
CA GLY A 46 4.38 -2.70 -2.56
C GLY A 46 5.25 -3.92 -2.24
N LYS A 47 5.87 -3.90 -1.06
CA LYS A 47 6.67 -5.00 -0.50
C LYS A 47 6.06 -5.52 0.80
N THR A 48 6.46 -6.70 1.27
CA THR A 48 6.10 -7.09 2.63
C THR A 48 6.77 -6.15 3.64
N LEU A 49 6.18 -6.00 4.82
CA LEU A 49 6.78 -5.18 5.89
C LEU A 49 8.21 -5.65 6.20
N HIS A 50 8.41 -6.97 6.33
CA HIS A 50 9.71 -7.62 6.54
C HIS A 50 10.73 -7.25 5.44
N ALA A 51 10.36 -7.45 4.17
CA ALA A 51 11.25 -7.14 3.04
C ALA A 51 11.54 -5.63 2.88
N TRP A 52 10.64 -4.76 3.35
CA TRP A 52 10.85 -3.31 3.32
C TRP A 52 11.75 -2.84 4.48
N ALA A 53 11.51 -3.35 5.69
CA ALA A 53 12.27 -3.00 6.89
C ALA A 53 13.61 -3.76 7.01
N LYS A 54 13.87 -4.74 6.14
CA LYS A 54 15.05 -5.62 6.17
C LYS A 54 15.18 -6.39 7.49
N ILE A 55 14.04 -6.82 8.02
CA ILE A 55 13.89 -7.70 9.19
C ILE A 55 13.32 -9.04 8.77
#